data_AF-A0A3M1LRW0-F1
#
_entry.id   AF-A0A3M1LRW0-F1
#
_cell.length_a   1.000
_cell.length_b   1.000
_cell.length_c   1.000
_cell.angle_alpha   90.00
_cell.angle_beta   90.00
_cell.angle_gamma   90.00
#
_symmetry.space_group_name_H-M   'P 1'
#
loop_
_entity.id
_entity.type
_entity.pdbx_description
1 polymer ?
#
loop_
_entity_poly.entity_id
_entity_poly.type
_entity_poly.pdbx_seq_one_letter_code
_entity_poly.pdbx_strand_id
1 'polypeptide(L)'
;MGRAFCDDYRLRVEPWAPVPERYDVEIGLYRAADGARLPAHNAAGLAVAPPIVASVRVVPPRPLAVHPQRETAYRLGETIVLEGYDLAGRLEPGATVTLTLYWRAEGVPQGDYTVFVHLLDGAGEMVAQHDSPPRYGRYPTTLWRAGDVVPDDHPLEVPADAAGPFRLRVGLYRPDTLERLPVSGPGGPLPDRAALLLP
;
A
#
# COMPACT_ATOMS: atom_id res chain seq x y z
N MET A 1 42.35 18.93 -4.20
CA MET A 1 41.14 19.79 -4.21
C MET A 1 40.31 19.40 -5.43
N GLY A 2 39.07 18.94 -5.23
CA GLY A 2 38.14 18.67 -6.33
C GLY A 2 37.21 19.86 -6.54
N ARG A 3 36.76 20.07 -7.78
CA ARG A 3 35.72 21.07 -8.11
C ARG A 3 34.38 20.35 -8.24
N ALA A 4 33.37 20.81 -7.51
CA ALA A 4 32.01 20.35 -7.73
C ALA A 4 31.51 20.83 -9.10
N PHE A 5 30.76 19.98 -9.78
CA PHE A 5 30.03 20.31 -11.00
C PHE A 5 28.59 19.81 -10.85
N CYS A 6 27.70 20.38 -11.65
CA CYS A 6 26.30 20.00 -11.72
C CYS A 6 26.03 19.36 -13.08
N ASP A 7 25.14 18.38 -13.11
CA ASP A 7 24.68 17.69 -14.30
C ASP A 7 23.19 17.39 -14.15
N ASP A 8 22.45 17.44 -15.26
CA ASP A 8 20.99 17.32 -15.29
C ASP A 8 20.58 16.01 -15.95
N TYR A 9 19.96 15.12 -15.18
CA TYR A 9 19.45 13.85 -15.66
C TYR A 9 17.93 13.88 -15.77
N ARG A 10 17.41 13.52 -16.94
CA ARG A 10 15.97 13.29 -17.15
C ARG A 10 15.70 11.80 -17.17
N LEU A 11 15.00 11.33 -16.16
CA LEU A 11 14.57 9.94 -16.04
C LEU A 11 13.15 9.82 -16.57
N ARG A 12 12.94 8.96 -17.57
CA ARG A 12 11.60 8.58 -18.01
C ARG A 12 11.07 7.52 -17.06
N VAL A 13 9.90 7.76 -16.47
CA VAL A 13 9.12 6.69 -15.84
C VAL A 13 8.51 5.88 -16.96
N GLU A 14 8.88 4.60 -17.01
CA GLU A 14 8.37 3.70 -18.06
C GLU A 14 6.89 3.39 -17.84
N PRO A 15 6.08 3.23 -18.93
CA PRO A 15 4.65 2.99 -18.80
C PRO A 15 4.25 1.71 -18.04
N TRP A 16 5.16 0.73 -17.95
CA TRP A 16 4.95 -0.52 -17.21
C TRP A 16 5.24 -0.38 -15.71
N ALA A 17 5.82 0.73 -15.27
CA ALA A 17 6.19 0.94 -13.88
C ALA A 17 4.92 0.93 -12.99
N PRO A 18 4.87 0.11 -11.93
CA PRO A 18 3.76 0.11 -10.99
C PRO A 18 3.50 1.50 -10.39
N VAL A 19 2.24 1.93 -10.43
CA VAL A 19 1.81 3.20 -9.84
C VAL A 19 0.46 3.04 -9.12
N PRO A 20 0.15 3.87 -8.10
CA PRO A 20 1.07 4.80 -7.44
C PRO A 20 2.06 4.07 -6.51
N GLU A 21 3.35 4.44 -6.55
CA GLU A 21 4.41 3.89 -5.68
C GLU A 21 5.53 4.91 -5.39
N ARG A 22 6.33 4.65 -4.34
CA ARG A 22 7.58 5.34 -4.05
C ARG A 22 8.72 4.64 -4.77
N TYR A 23 9.51 5.41 -5.50
CA TYR A 23 10.74 4.96 -6.13
C TYR A 23 11.95 5.66 -5.53
N ASP A 24 13.05 4.91 -5.39
CA ASP A 24 14.34 5.47 -5.01
C ASP A 24 15.13 5.84 -6.26
N VAL A 25 15.75 7.02 -6.25
CA VAL A 25 16.65 7.50 -7.28
C VAL A 25 18.07 7.14 -6.87
N GLU A 26 18.59 6.07 -7.47
CA GLU A 26 19.98 5.66 -7.35
C GLU A 26 20.84 6.38 -8.39
N ILE A 27 22.03 6.86 -8.00
CA ILE A 27 23.04 7.39 -8.93
C ILE A 27 24.28 6.51 -8.96
N GLY A 28 25.06 6.55 -10.03
CA GLY A 28 26.30 5.81 -10.07
C GLY A 28 27.23 6.35 -11.12
N LEU A 29 28.52 6.40 -10.80
CA LEU A 29 29.56 6.60 -11.78
C LEU A 29 30.19 5.25 -12.10
N TYR A 30 30.47 5.02 -13.38
CA TYR A 30 31.13 3.81 -13.86
C TYR A 30 32.50 4.19 -14.43
N ARG A 31 33.50 3.37 -14.15
CA ARG A 31 34.83 3.50 -14.77
C ARG A 31 34.71 3.13 -16.25
N ALA A 32 35.04 4.05 -17.14
CA ALA A 32 34.87 3.85 -18.58
C ALA A 32 35.71 2.69 -19.15
N ALA A 33 36.84 2.34 -18.52
CA ALA A 33 37.75 1.31 -19.02
C ALA A 33 37.19 -0.11 -18.94
N ASP A 34 36.42 -0.42 -17.89
CA ASP A 34 35.97 -1.78 -17.57
C ASP A 34 34.49 -1.85 -17.17
N GLY A 35 33.78 -0.71 -17.13
CA GLY A 35 32.40 -0.63 -16.68
C GLY A 35 32.24 -0.89 -15.18
N ALA A 36 33.32 -0.89 -14.38
CA ALA A 36 33.21 -1.11 -12.95
C ALA A 36 32.52 0.09 -12.28
N ARG A 37 31.45 -0.17 -11.52
CA ARG A 37 30.78 0.87 -10.73
C ARG A 37 31.71 1.38 -9.64
N LEU A 38 31.87 2.70 -9.54
CA LEU A 38 32.67 3.33 -8.51
C LEU A 38 31.94 3.26 -7.15
N PRO A 39 32.65 2.98 -6.05
CA PRO A 39 32.06 3.02 -4.72
C PRO A 39 31.70 4.45 -4.34
N ALA A 40 30.47 4.64 -3.85
CA ALA A 40 30.03 5.90 -3.27
C ALA A 40 30.34 5.90 -1.77
N HIS A 41 30.70 7.06 -1.22
CA HIS A 41 30.95 7.24 0.21
C HIS A 41 30.19 8.47 0.71
N ASN A 42 29.75 8.44 1.97
CA ASN A 42 29.13 9.60 2.62
C ASN A 42 30.19 10.59 3.15
N ALA A 43 29.76 11.68 3.78
CA ALA A 43 30.65 12.70 4.33
C ALA A 43 31.61 12.18 5.43
N ALA A 44 31.29 11.05 6.08
CA ALA A 44 32.13 10.39 7.07
C ALA A 44 33.11 9.38 6.43
N GLY A 45 33.12 9.25 5.10
CA GLY A 45 33.96 8.30 4.37
C GLY A 45 33.44 6.86 4.38
N LEU A 46 32.24 6.60 4.90
CA LEU A 46 31.64 5.26 4.91
C LEU A 46 31.01 4.96 3.55
N ALA A 47 31.20 3.74 3.05
CA ALA A 47 30.63 3.29 1.79
C ALA A 47 29.09 3.28 1.83
N VAL A 48 28.46 3.71 0.73
CA VAL A 48 27.00 3.74 0.54
C VAL A 48 26.65 2.90 -0.68
N ALA A 49 25.79 1.90 -0.49
CA ALA A 49 25.32 1.02 -1.55
C ALA A 49 23.88 0.54 -1.27
N PRO A 50 22.89 0.83 -2.13
CA PRO A 50 22.98 1.76 -3.25
C PRO A 50 23.06 3.24 -2.77
N PRO A 51 23.81 4.11 -3.45
CA PRO A 51 23.76 5.57 -3.25
C PRO A 51 22.45 6.14 -3.79
N ILE A 52 21.44 6.13 -2.93
CA ILE A 52 20.14 6.78 -3.14
C ILE A 52 20.29 8.27 -2.83
N VAL A 53 19.87 9.13 -3.75
CA VAL A 53 19.92 10.60 -3.58
C VAL A 53 18.56 11.22 -3.32
N ALA A 54 17.48 10.53 -3.67
CA ALA A 54 16.12 10.97 -3.41
C ALA A 54 15.17 9.77 -3.43
N SER A 55 14.05 9.90 -2.74
CA SER A 55 12.87 9.06 -2.96
C SER A 55 11.77 9.93 -3.55
N VAL A 56 11.13 9.46 -4.61
CA VAL A 56 10.10 10.20 -5.33
C VAL A 56 8.80 9.41 -5.35
N ARG A 57 7.69 10.11 -5.16
CA ARG A 57 6.35 9.58 -5.40
C ARG A 57 6.09 9.61 -6.90
N VAL A 58 5.79 8.45 -7.46
CA VAL A 58 5.40 8.29 -8.87
C VAL A 58 3.93 7.89 -8.90
N VAL A 59 3.13 8.69 -9.59
CA VAL A 59 1.67 8.50 -9.69
C VAL A 59 1.24 8.40 -11.14
N PRO A 60 0.05 7.81 -11.40
CA PRO A 60 -0.51 7.80 -12.75
C PRO A 60 -0.61 9.22 -13.33
N PRO A 61 -0.35 9.42 -14.64
CA PRO A 61 -0.40 10.74 -15.28
C PRO A 61 -1.82 11.35 -15.34
N ARG A 62 -2.85 10.53 -15.08
CA ARG A 62 -4.25 10.91 -14.90
C ARG A 62 -4.78 10.15 -13.70
N PRO A 63 -5.76 10.67 -12.95
CA PRO A 63 -6.38 9.93 -11.85
C PRO A 63 -6.79 8.53 -12.31
N LEU A 64 -6.43 7.52 -11.51
CA LEU A 64 -6.78 6.13 -11.81
C LEU A 64 -8.30 6.00 -11.74
N ALA A 65 -8.93 5.63 -12.85
CA ALA A 65 -10.32 5.24 -12.88
C ALA A 65 -10.41 3.77 -12.48
N VAL A 66 -10.89 3.52 -11.27
CA VAL A 66 -11.17 2.16 -10.78
C VAL A 66 -12.68 1.94 -10.80
N HIS A 67 -13.08 0.71 -11.12
CA HIS A 67 -14.46 0.26 -11.10
C HIS A 67 -14.52 -1.01 -10.26
N PRO A 68 -14.55 -0.89 -8.93
CA PRO A 68 -14.63 -2.05 -8.06
C PRO A 68 -15.87 -2.87 -8.38
N GLN A 69 -15.76 -4.19 -8.31
CA GLN A 69 -16.86 -5.15 -8.42
C GLN A 69 -17.92 -4.88 -7.35
N ARG A 70 -17.49 -4.45 -6.16
CA ARG A 70 -18.35 -4.08 -5.05
C ARG A 70 -17.94 -2.69 -4.56
N GLU A 71 -18.81 -1.71 -4.77
CA GLU A 71 -18.61 -0.33 -4.31
C GLU A 71 -18.93 -0.20 -2.81
N THR A 72 -18.18 0.66 -2.13
CA THR A 72 -18.39 1.05 -0.73
C THR A 72 -18.12 2.54 -0.55
N ALA A 73 -18.42 3.07 0.63
CA ALA A 73 -18.09 4.46 0.98
C ALA A 73 -17.64 4.55 2.45
N TYR A 74 -16.86 3.56 2.89
CA TYR A 74 -16.38 3.56 4.27
C TYR A 74 -15.26 4.59 4.43
N ARG A 75 -15.38 5.47 5.43
CA ARG A 75 -14.36 6.46 5.77
C ARG A 75 -13.59 5.98 7.00
N LEU A 76 -12.26 5.98 6.90
CA LEU A 76 -11.33 5.58 7.94
C LEU A 76 -10.50 6.79 8.37
N GLY A 77 -10.62 7.18 9.63
CA GLY A 77 -10.10 8.46 10.10
C GLY A 77 -10.74 9.64 9.35
N GLU A 78 -9.96 10.68 9.10
CA GLU A 78 -10.47 11.91 8.48
C GLU A 78 -10.32 11.91 6.95
N THR A 79 -9.25 11.29 6.43
CA THR A 79 -8.78 11.53 5.05
C THR A 79 -8.74 10.30 4.16
N ILE A 80 -9.12 9.11 4.64
CA ILE A 80 -9.05 7.87 3.85
C ILE A 80 -10.45 7.31 3.64
N VAL A 81 -10.77 6.95 2.40
CA VAL A 81 -12.02 6.30 2.02
C VAL A 81 -11.72 4.97 1.34
N LEU A 82 -12.43 3.92 1.73
CA LEU A 82 -12.52 2.68 0.97
C LEU A 82 -13.66 2.82 -0.03
N GLU A 83 -13.32 2.95 -1.31
CA GLU A 83 -14.29 3.14 -2.39
C GLU A 83 -14.93 1.83 -2.86
N GLY A 84 -14.27 0.72 -2.58
CA GLY A 84 -14.75 -0.60 -2.95
C GLY A 84 -13.64 -1.63 -2.93
N TYR A 85 -13.99 -2.82 -3.40
CA TYR A 85 -13.07 -3.96 -3.42
C TYR A 85 -13.46 -4.98 -4.49
N ASP A 86 -12.46 -5.75 -4.91
CA ASP A 86 -12.60 -6.93 -5.75
C ASP A 86 -12.18 -8.16 -4.97
N LEU A 87 -12.81 -9.30 -5.28
CA LEU A 87 -12.41 -10.59 -4.74
C LEU A 87 -12.15 -11.56 -5.87
N ALA A 88 -10.87 -11.86 -6.10
CA ALA A 88 -10.45 -12.87 -7.05
C ALA A 88 -10.43 -14.25 -6.36
N GLY A 89 -11.33 -15.14 -6.79
CA GLY A 89 -11.54 -16.46 -6.20
C GLY A 89 -12.82 -16.54 -5.37
N ARG A 90 -13.03 -17.66 -4.69
CA ARG A 90 -14.18 -17.90 -3.80
C ARG A 90 -13.65 -18.24 -2.41
N LEU A 91 -14.30 -17.71 -1.37
CA LEU A 91 -13.99 -18.05 0.02
C LEU A 91 -14.51 -19.46 0.31
N GLU A 92 -13.70 -20.46 -0.03
CA GLU A 92 -13.97 -21.88 0.18
C GLU A 92 -12.80 -22.48 0.96
N PRO A 93 -13.02 -23.48 1.84
CA PRO A 93 -11.95 -24.09 2.61
C PRO A 93 -10.82 -24.62 1.71
N GLY A 94 -9.58 -24.28 2.04
CA GLY A 94 -8.38 -24.66 1.28
C GLY A 94 -8.10 -23.81 0.04
N ALA A 95 -8.91 -22.81 -0.26
CA ALA A 95 -8.67 -21.90 -1.38
C ALA A 95 -7.70 -20.76 -1.00
N THR A 96 -6.95 -20.29 -1.98
CA THR A 96 -6.27 -18.98 -1.93
C THR A 96 -7.09 -17.98 -2.72
N VAL A 97 -7.41 -16.85 -2.10
CA VAL A 97 -8.10 -15.72 -2.74
C VAL A 97 -7.24 -14.47 -2.67
N THR A 98 -7.52 -13.48 -3.52
CA THR A 98 -6.94 -12.14 -3.41
C THR A 98 -8.05 -11.12 -3.26
N LEU A 99 -8.01 -10.37 -2.16
CA LEU A 99 -8.86 -9.20 -1.94
C LEU A 99 -8.09 -7.96 -2.40
N THR A 100 -8.59 -7.26 -3.41
CA THR A 100 -8.03 -5.96 -3.82
C THR A 100 -8.90 -4.87 -3.23
N LEU A 101 -8.31 -4.01 -2.38
CA LEU A 101 -8.96 -2.86 -1.76
C LEU A 101 -8.64 -1.60 -2.56
N TYR A 102 -9.65 -0.77 -2.83
CA TYR A 102 -9.47 0.49 -3.55
C TYR A 102 -9.63 1.67 -2.59
N TRP A 103 -8.49 2.22 -2.18
CA TRP A 103 -8.45 3.36 -1.28
C TRP A 103 -8.44 4.68 -2.06
N ARG A 104 -9.19 5.69 -1.60
CA ARG A 104 -9.04 7.08 -2.01
C ARG A 104 -8.57 7.94 -0.85
N ALA A 105 -7.56 8.76 -1.10
CA ALA A 105 -7.21 9.85 -0.19
C ALA A 105 -8.03 11.10 -0.49
N GLU A 106 -8.68 11.66 0.53
CA GLU A 106 -9.32 12.98 0.48
C GLU A 106 -8.43 14.10 1.04
N GLY A 107 -7.30 13.72 1.63
CA GLY A 107 -6.30 14.61 2.22
C GLY A 107 -4.97 13.89 2.39
N VAL A 108 -4.06 14.45 3.17
CA VAL A 108 -2.81 13.77 3.55
C VAL A 108 -3.03 13.02 4.87
N PRO A 109 -2.95 11.67 4.89
CA PRO A 109 -3.02 10.90 6.12
C PRO A 109 -1.92 11.30 7.12
N GLN A 110 -2.25 11.36 8.40
CA GLN A 110 -1.36 11.86 9.47
C GLN A 110 -0.32 10.85 9.97
N GLY A 111 -0.11 9.75 9.25
CA GLY A 111 0.82 8.70 9.65
C GLY A 111 0.85 7.58 8.64
N ASP A 112 1.82 6.69 8.82
CA ASP A 112 1.88 5.43 8.10
C ASP A 112 0.99 4.42 8.82
N TYR A 113 0.06 3.83 8.08
CA TYR A 113 -0.90 2.87 8.61
C TYR A 113 -0.69 1.50 7.98
N THR A 114 -1.01 0.46 8.76
CA THR A 114 -1.10 -0.92 8.28
C THR A 114 -2.57 -1.26 8.07
N VAL A 115 -2.88 -1.85 6.92
CA VAL A 115 -4.21 -2.44 6.66
C VAL A 115 -4.23 -3.80 7.33
N PHE A 116 -5.28 -4.08 8.09
CA PHE A 116 -5.61 -5.44 8.50
C PHE A 116 -6.79 -5.95 7.66
N VAL A 117 -6.68 -7.20 7.24
CA VAL A 117 -7.77 -7.94 6.60
C VAL A 117 -7.98 -9.22 7.39
N HIS A 118 -9.15 -9.38 7.99
CA HIS A 118 -9.51 -10.56 8.76
C HIS A 118 -10.59 -11.34 8.03
N LEU A 119 -10.39 -12.64 7.87
CA LEU A 119 -11.41 -13.59 7.45
C LEU A 119 -12.05 -14.19 8.71
N LEU A 120 -13.35 -13.97 8.86
CA LEU A 120 -14.14 -14.44 9.98
C LEU A 120 -15.06 -15.58 9.54
N ASP A 121 -15.28 -16.56 10.41
CA ASP A 121 -16.23 -17.64 10.18
C ASP A 121 -17.68 -17.27 10.58
N GLY A 122 -18.57 -18.27 10.55
CA GLY A 122 -19.97 -18.12 10.93
C GLY A 122 -20.15 -17.71 12.40
N ALA A 123 -19.27 -18.16 13.29
CA ALA A 123 -19.24 -17.82 14.71
C ALA A 123 -18.62 -16.44 14.99
N GLY A 124 -17.93 -15.86 14.01
CA GLY A 124 -17.22 -14.59 14.14
C GLY A 124 -15.75 -14.75 14.56
N GLU A 125 -15.26 -15.99 14.63
CA GLU A 125 -13.86 -16.29 14.93
C GLU A 125 -12.99 -16.01 13.71
N MET A 126 -11.80 -15.48 13.95
CA MET A 126 -10.85 -15.19 12.89
C MET A 126 -10.12 -16.45 12.46
N VAL A 127 -10.33 -16.87 11.22
CA VAL A 127 -9.74 -18.11 10.66
C VAL A 127 -8.54 -17.83 9.76
N ALA A 128 -8.45 -16.64 9.18
CA ALA A 128 -7.27 -16.18 8.44
C ALA A 128 -7.14 -14.66 8.55
N GLN A 129 -5.94 -14.14 8.28
CA GLN A 129 -5.70 -12.71 8.22
C GLN A 129 -4.54 -12.37 7.29
N HIS A 130 -4.50 -11.12 6.82
CA HIS A 130 -3.36 -10.53 6.15
C HIS A 130 -3.21 -9.07 6.54
N ASP A 131 -2.09 -8.77 7.20
CA ASP A 131 -1.74 -7.42 7.66
C ASP A 131 -0.55 -6.90 6.85
N SER A 132 -0.73 -5.76 6.18
CA SER A 132 0.35 -5.11 5.44
C SER A 132 0.14 -3.61 5.29
N PRO A 133 1.21 -2.81 5.27
CA PRO A 133 1.10 -1.44 4.79
C PRO A 133 0.63 -1.42 3.33
N PRO A 134 -0.11 -0.39 2.90
CA PRO A 134 -0.59 -0.33 1.52
C PRO A 134 0.52 -0.49 0.48
N ARG A 135 0.19 -1.20 -0.61
CA ARG A 135 1.12 -1.56 -1.68
C ARG A 135 2.33 -2.33 -1.14
N TYR A 136 2.15 -3.16 -0.13
CA TYR A 136 3.25 -3.87 0.55
C TYR A 136 4.35 -2.93 1.07
N GLY A 137 3.97 -1.72 1.50
CA GLY A 137 4.91 -0.68 1.97
C GLY A 137 5.62 0.10 0.86
N ARG A 138 5.33 -0.18 -0.42
CA ARG A 138 5.86 0.60 -1.55
C ARG A 138 5.18 1.95 -1.70
N TYR A 139 4.00 2.15 -1.10
CA TYR A 139 3.32 3.44 -1.11
C TYR A 139 2.70 3.79 0.26
N PRO A 140 3.54 4.14 1.25
CA PRO A 140 3.09 4.48 2.60
C PRO A 140 2.04 5.59 2.61
N THR A 141 1.10 5.53 3.54
CA THR A 141 -0.04 6.46 3.59
C THR A 141 0.35 7.92 3.78
N THR A 142 1.50 8.23 4.38
CA THR A 142 2.03 9.61 4.46
C THR A 142 2.38 10.23 3.10
N LEU A 143 2.62 9.40 2.07
CA LEU A 143 2.87 9.88 0.71
C LEU A 143 1.59 10.20 -0.05
N TRP A 144 0.44 9.74 0.43
CA TRP A 144 -0.83 9.94 -0.25
C TRP A 144 -1.16 11.43 -0.30
N ARG A 145 -1.81 11.83 -1.38
CA ARG A 145 -2.32 13.18 -1.60
C ARG A 145 -3.80 13.11 -1.95
N ALA A 146 -4.52 14.20 -1.70
CA ALA A 146 -5.93 14.31 -2.06
C ALA A 146 -6.14 13.94 -3.54
N GLY A 147 -7.07 13.03 -3.81
CA GLY A 147 -7.37 12.49 -5.13
C GLY A 147 -6.58 11.23 -5.51
N ASP A 148 -5.55 10.84 -4.77
CA ASP A 148 -4.85 9.57 -5.00
C ASP A 148 -5.83 8.41 -4.84
N VAL A 149 -5.78 7.47 -5.78
CA VAL A 149 -6.47 6.17 -5.72
C VAL A 149 -5.41 5.09 -5.67
N VAL A 150 -5.50 4.21 -4.67
CA VAL A 150 -4.48 3.21 -4.35
C VAL A 150 -5.14 1.82 -4.33
N PRO A 151 -5.00 1.04 -5.41
CA PRO A 151 -5.33 -0.39 -5.42
C PRO A 151 -4.33 -1.15 -4.55
N ASP A 152 -4.81 -1.99 -3.65
CA ASP A 152 -4.02 -2.64 -2.61
C ASP A 152 -4.42 -4.11 -2.45
N ASP A 153 -3.50 -5.03 -2.75
CA ASP A 153 -3.78 -6.46 -2.81
C ASP A 153 -3.47 -7.15 -1.48
N HIS A 154 -4.41 -7.99 -1.04
CA HIS A 154 -4.33 -8.79 0.17
C HIS A 154 -4.64 -10.26 -0.14
N PRO A 155 -3.61 -11.10 -0.34
CA PRO A 155 -3.81 -12.53 -0.49
C PRO A 155 -4.24 -13.15 0.86
N LEU A 156 -5.22 -14.06 0.80
CA LEU A 156 -5.71 -14.81 1.95
C LEU A 156 -5.76 -16.30 1.62
N GLU A 157 -5.22 -17.11 2.51
CA GLU A 157 -5.36 -18.55 2.49
C GLU A 157 -6.49 -18.95 3.45
N VAL A 158 -7.54 -19.57 2.92
CA VAL A 158 -8.65 -20.08 3.74
C VAL A 158 -8.24 -21.45 4.28
N PRO A 159 -8.20 -21.66 5.61
CA PRO A 159 -7.86 -22.97 6.16
C PRO A 159 -8.80 -24.06 5.65
N ALA A 160 -8.27 -25.24 5.38
CA ALA A 160 -9.05 -26.36 4.83
C ALA A 160 -10.11 -26.91 5.80
N ASP A 161 -9.94 -26.67 7.10
CA ASP A 161 -10.84 -27.06 8.18
C ASP A 161 -11.80 -25.94 8.61
N ALA A 162 -11.68 -24.74 8.04
CA ALA A 162 -12.54 -23.62 8.39
C ALA A 162 -13.98 -23.84 7.90
N ALA A 163 -14.97 -23.54 8.75
CA ALA A 163 -16.38 -23.68 8.40
C ALA A 163 -16.98 -22.31 8.05
N GLY A 164 -17.53 -22.20 6.83
CA GLY A 164 -18.30 -21.02 6.43
C GLY A 164 -19.65 -20.89 7.16
N PRO A 165 -20.43 -19.84 6.88
CA PRO A 165 -20.15 -18.78 5.91
C PRO A 165 -19.03 -17.85 6.37
N PHE A 166 -18.21 -17.37 5.43
CA PHE A 166 -17.13 -16.45 5.73
C PHE A 166 -17.53 -14.99 5.56
N ARG A 167 -16.91 -14.11 6.34
CA ARG A 167 -17.04 -12.66 6.23
C ARG A 167 -15.66 -12.00 6.27
N LEU A 168 -15.48 -10.94 5.51
CA LEU A 168 -14.24 -10.16 5.51
C LEU A 168 -14.42 -8.91 6.38
N ARG A 169 -13.45 -8.65 7.25
CA ARG A 169 -13.40 -7.45 8.09
C ARG A 169 -12.10 -6.71 7.84
N VAL A 170 -12.18 -5.42 7.53
CA VAL A 170 -11.01 -4.61 7.15
C VAL A 170 -10.93 -3.33 7.96
N GLY A 171 -9.72 -2.82 8.12
CA GLY A 171 -9.48 -1.51 8.70
C GLY A 171 -8.01 -1.12 8.65
N LEU A 172 -7.70 0.03 9.25
CA LEU A 172 -6.36 0.59 9.32
C LEU A 172 -5.96 0.77 10.78
N TYR A 173 -4.69 0.52 11.10
CA TYR A 173 -4.12 0.83 12.40
C TYR A 173 -2.74 1.47 12.29
N ARG A 174 -2.36 2.17 13.34
CA ARG A 174 -1.01 2.70 13.52
C ARG A 174 -0.06 1.59 13.99
N PRO A 175 1.00 1.25 13.24
CA PRO A 175 1.85 0.09 13.57
C PRO A 175 2.65 0.27 14.86
N ASP A 176 2.93 1.50 15.29
CA ASP A 176 3.67 1.84 16.50
C ASP A 176 2.84 1.69 17.80
N THR A 177 1.53 1.91 17.70
CA THR A 177 0.61 1.94 18.85
C THR A 177 -0.46 0.85 18.81
N LEU A 178 -0.62 0.19 17.66
CA LEU A 178 -1.69 -0.74 17.33
C LEU A 178 -3.10 -0.11 17.40
N GLU A 179 -3.19 1.22 17.46
CA GLU A 179 -4.47 1.91 17.52
C GLU A 179 -5.14 1.87 16.14
N ARG A 180 -6.36 1.31 16.09
CA ARG A 180 -7.19 1.31 14.88
C ARG A 180 -7.77 2.70 14.61
N LEU A 181 -7.81 3.11 13.36
CA LEU A 181 -8.52 4.31 12.94
C LEU A 181 -10.03 4.13 13.08
N PRO A 182 -10.79 5.13 13.56
CA PRO A 182 -12.24 5.06 13.57
C PRO A 182 -12.76 4.85 12.15
N VAL A 183 -13.80 4.02 12.00
CA VAL A 183 -14.43 3.72 10.72
C VAL A 183 -15.88 4.16 10.76
N SER A 184 -16.35 4.77 9.66
CA SER A 184 -17.74 5.17 9.48
C SER A 184 -18.24 4.76 8.11
N GLY A 185 -19.51 4.41 8.02
CA GLY A 185 -20.21 4.16 6.76
C GLY A 185 -21.38 5.14 6.57
N PRO A 186 -22.27 4.90 5.60
CA PRO A 186 -23.43 5.76 5.32
C PRO A 186 -24.35 5.98 6.53
N GLY A 187 -24.42 5.00 7.45
CA GLY A 187 -25.21 5.06 8.68
C GLY A 187 -24.50 5.67 9.89
N GLY A 188 -23.27 6.17 9.74
CA GLY A 188 -22.46 6.71 10.84
C GLY A 188 -21.31 5.80 11.28
N PRO A 189 -20.76 6.00 12.50
CA PRO A 189 -19.64 5.24 13.02
C PRO A 189 -19.93 3.74 13.13
N LEU A 190 -18.94 2.90 12.80
CA LEU A 190 -19.01 1.45 12.89
C LEU A 190 -18.33 0.93 14.18
N PRO A 191 -18.81 -0.19 14.74
CA PRO A 191 -18.15 -0.85 15.87
C PRO A 191 -16.77 -1.40 15.48
N ASP A 192 -15.96 -1.76 16.48
CA ASP A 192 -14.63 -2.37 16.36
C ASP A 192 -13.60 -1.61 15.51
N ARG A 193 -13.96 -0.39 15.09
CA ARG A 193 -13.17 0.44 14.19
C ARG A 193 -12.80 -0.36 12.92
N ALA A 194 -13.78 -1.03 12.34
CA ALA A 194 -13.61 -1.89 11.17
C ALA A 194 -14.84 -1.87 10.26
N ALA A 195 -14.61 -2.05 8.95
CA ALA A 195 -15.66 -2.27 7.97
C ALA A 195 -15.87 -3.77 7.75
N LEU A 196 -17.13 -4.20 7.72
CA LEU A 196 -17.51 -5.55 7.28
C LEU A 196 -17.79 -5.51 5.77
N LEU A 197 -17.08 -6.32 5.01
CA LEU A 197 -17.25 -6.45 3.57
C LEU A 197 -18.18 -7.63 3.30
N LEU A 198 -19.14 -7.43 2.41
CA LEU A 198 -20.07 -8.47 2.00
C LEU A 198 -19.39 -9.36 0.93
N PRO A 199 -19.38 -10.69 1.10
CA PRO A 199 -18.79 -11.59 0.12
C PRO A 199 -19.54 -11.61 -1.21
#